data_AF-A0AA89I1U1-F1
#
_entry.id   AF-A0AA89I1U1-F1
#
_cell.length_a   1.000
_cell.length_b   1.000
_cell.length_c   1.000
_cell.angle_alpha   90.00
_cell.angle_beta   90.00
_cell.angle_gamma   90.00
#
_symmetry.space_group_name_H-M   'P 1'
#
loop_
_entity.id
_entity.type
_entity.pdbx_description
1 polymer ?
#
loop_
_entity_poly.entity_id
_entity_poly.type
_entity_poly.pdbx_seq_one_letter_code
_entity_poly.pdbx_strand_id
1 'polypeptide(L)'
;MKRQTWHFLFYKSAFTKTQIDQLLAYLKQQQNFGGFPIVELIGDGDSSDIRFVTMIFDPLSPINARLQSEMAKFMLMHAIRPDGNTAEADMRLYGRVMGRSDTELGIEFQRYDDQNMDVIYWGQHNSTH
;
A
#
# COMPACT_ATOMS: atom_id res chain seq x y z
N MET A 1 -22.39 -1.43 2.80
CA MET A 1 -21.28 -1.24 3.76
C MET A 1 -20.92 0.23 3.78
N LYS A 2 -20.33 0.74 4.87
CA LYS A 2 -19.82 2.12 4.88
C LYS A 2 -18.57 2.21 4.00
N ARG A 3 -18.46 3.31 3.26
CA ARG A 3 -17.24 3.73 2.57
C ARG A 3 -16.08 3.80 3.56
N GLN A 4 -14.88 3.43 3.10
CA GLN A 4 -13.68 3.43 3.92
C GLN A 4 -12.65 4.43 3.39
N THR A 5 -11.92 5.03 4.33
CA THR A 5 -10.80 5.92 4.08
C THR A 5 -9.54 5.31 4.67
N TRP A 6 -8.58 5.01 3.81
CA TRP A 6 -7.27 4.51 4.21
C TRP A 6 -6.20 5.52 3.84
N HIS A 7 -5.31 5.80 4.77
CA HIS A 7 -4.16 6.67 4.57
C HIS A 7 -2.89 5.83 4.50
N PHE A 8 -2.12 5.99 3.44
CA PHE A 8 -0.86 5.30 3.24
C PHE A 8 0.30 6.26 3.44
N LEU A 9 1.13 5.97 4.45
CA LEU A 9 2.25 6.79 4.87
C LEU A 9 3.55 6.10 4.44
N PHE A 10 4.23 6.64 3.42
CA PHE A 10 5.49 6.09 2.92
C PHE A 10 6.66 6.92 3.43
N TYR A 11 7.55 6.33 4.23
CA TYR A 11 8.74 7.02 4.72
C TYR A 11 9.78 7.18 3.61
N LYS A 12 10.26 8.41 3.40
CA LYS A 12 11.18 8.74 2.30
C LYS A 12 12.56 8.08 2.41
N SER A 13 12.94 7.61 3.60
CA SER A 13 14.14 6.79 3.81
C SER A 13 14.09 5.48 3.01
N ALA A 14 12.90 4.97 2.70
CA ALA A 14 12.69 3.71 2.00
C ALA A 14 12.02 3.87 0.62
N PHE A 15 11.33 4.99 0.37
CA PHE A 15 10.55 5.20 -0.85
C PHE A 15 10.93 6.49 -1.57
N THR A 16 11.17 6.37 -2.86
CA THR A 16 11.41 7.51 -3.76
C THR A 16 10.10 8.14 -4.22
N LYS A 17 10.17 9.38 -4.70
CA LYS A 17 9.01 10.05 -5.32
C LYS A 17 8.44 9.26 -6.49
N THR A 18 9.32 8.83 -7.39
CA THR A 18 8.95 8.11 -8.62
C THR A 18 8.16 6.84 -8.33
N GLN A 19 8.57 6.06 -7.33
CA GLN A 19 7.86 4.87 -6.87
C GLN A 19 6.42 5.16 -6.43
N ILE A 20 6.22 6.22 -5.65
CA ILE A 20 4.87 6.59 -5.19
C ILE A 20 4.03 7.16 -6.34
N ASP A 21 4.61 7.97 -7.21
CA ASP A 21 3.93 8.48 -8.41
C ASP A 21 3.45 7.35 -9.33
N GLN A 22 4.28 6.30 -9.50
CA GLN A 22 3.95 5.12 -10.30
C GLN A 22 2.81 4.30 -9.70
N LEU A 23 2.85 4.08 -8.38
CA LEU A 23 1.75 3.47 -7.64
C LEU A 23 0.44 4.24 -7.85
N LEU A 24 0.48 5.57 -7.70
CA LEU A 24 -0.71 6.42 -7.88
C LEU A 24 -1.23 6.36 -9.32
N ALA A 25 -0.34 6.39 -10.31
CA ALA A 25 -0.71 6.25 -11.72
C ALA A 25 -1.38 4.89 -11.99
N TYR A 26 -0.84 3.81 -11.42
CA TYR A 26 -1.42 2.48 -11.49
C TYR A 26 -2.83 2.43 -10.89
N LEU A 27 -3.01 2.90 -9.66
CA LEU A 27 -4.31 2.87 -8.98
C LEU A 27 -5.36 3.72 -9.71
N LYS A 28 -4.98 4.89 -10.25
CA LYS A 28 -5.86 5.72 -11.08
C LYS A 28 -6.29 5.03 -12.36
N GLN A 29 -5.38 4.28 -13.00
CA GLN A 29 -5.71 3.52 -14.20
C GLN A 29 -6.65 2.35 -13.90
N GLN A 30 -6.44 1.64 -12.80
CA GLN A 30 -7.28 0.49 -12.45
C GLN A 30 -8.65 0.89 -11.88
N GLN A 31 -8.75 2.05 -11.21
CA GLN A 31 -9.94 2.50 -10.47
C GLN A 31 -10.47 1.44 -9.49
N ASN A 32 -9.61 0.53 -9.07
CA ASN A 32 -9.96 -0.65 -8.32
C ASN A 32 -8.80 -1.06 -7.42
N PHE A 33 -9.12 -1.43 -6.19
CA PHE A 33 -8.19 -1.90 -5.19
C PHE A 33 -8.59 -3.32 -4.77
N GLY A 34 -8.01 -4.33 -5.42
CA GLY A 34 -8.22 -5.74 -5.06
C GLY A 34 -9.68 -6.20 -5.11
N GLY A 35 -10.48 -5.65 -6.04
CA GLY A 35 -11.90 -5.90 -6.17
C GLY A 35 -12.78 -4.78 -5.59
N PHE A 36 -12.22 -3.84 -4.84
CA PHE A 36 -12.97 -2.70 -4.28
C PHE A 36 -12.89 -1.47 -5.18
N PRO A 37 -14.02 -0.90 -5.64
CA PRO A 37 -14.03 0.33 -6.43
C PRO A 37 -13.38 1.49 -5.67
N ILE A 38 -12.36 2.10 -6.27
CA ILE A 38 -11.74 3.32 -5.75
C ILE A 38 -12.65 4.48 -6.12
N VAL A 39 -13.11 5.21 -5.11
CA VAL A 39 -13.94 6.41 -5.26
C VAL A 39 -13.06 7.62 -5.45
N GLU A 40 -12.00 7.72 -4.65
CA GLU A 40 -11.10 8.86 -4.65
C GLU A 40 -9.68 8.43 -4.29
N LEU A 41 -8.69 9.05 -4.95
CA LEU A 41 -7.28 8.85 -4.67
C LEU A 41 -6.57 10.20 -4.68
N ILE A 42 -6.09 10.61 -3.50
CA ILE A 42 -5.48 11.91 -3.26
C ILE A 42 -4.04 11.69 -2.80
N GLY A 43 -3.10 12.46 -3.37
CA GLY A 43 -1.75 12.56 -2.81
C GLY A 43 -1.68 13.78 -1.91
N ASP A 44 -1.98 13.63 -0.62
CA ASP A 44 -2.19 14.79 0.28
C ASP A 44 -0.90 15.42 0.83
N GLY A 45 0.18 15.35 0.06
CA GLY A 45 1.36 16.17 0.29
C GLY A 45 2.65 15.41 0.56
N ASP A 46 3.71 16.19 0.51
CA ASP A 46 5.11 15.80 0.63
C ASP A 46 5.62 16.53 1.89
N SER A 47 5.60 15.86 3.06
CA SER A 47 6.19 16.44 4.28
C SER A 47 7.72 16.35 4.21
N SER A 48 8.49 16.70 5.24
CA SER A 48 9.95 16.47 5.21
C SER A 48 10.28 14.99 5.00
N ASP A 49 9.55 14.10 5.68
CA ASP A 49 9.97 12.71 5.90
C ASP A 49 9.00 11.66 5.34
N ILE A 50 7.77 12.06 5.00
CA ILE A 50 6.69 11.14 4.61
C ILE A 50 6.02 11.62 3.32
N ARG A 51 5.69 10.68 2.45
CA ARG A 51 4.74 10.86 1.35
C ARG A 51 3.40 10.26 1.74
N PHE A 52 2.34 11.03 1.61
CA PHE A 52 1.01 10.66 2.06
C PHE A 52 0.06 10.42 0.88
N VAL A 53 -0.69 9.33 0.95
CA VAL A 53 -1.74 9.01 -0.04
C VAL A 53 -3.02 8.65 0.70
N THR A 54 -4.10 9.39 0.44
CA THR A 54 -5.45 8.99 0.87
C THR A 54 -6.13 8.23 -0.24
N MET A 55 -6.73 7.10 0.12
CA MET A 55 -7.62 6.36 -0.74
C MET A 55 -8.97 6.19 -0.08
N ILE A 56 -10.01 6.54 -0.83
CA ILE A 56 -11.39 6.33 -0.43
C ILE A 56 -12.00 5.31 -1.38
N PHE A 57 -12.62 4.28 -0.83
CA PHE A 57 -13.16 3.17 -1.62
C PHE A 57 -14.43 2.58 -1.00
N ASP A 58 -15.23 1.92 -1.84
CA ASP A 58 -16.48 1.29 -1.42
C ASP A 58 -16.25 -0.22 -1.20
N PRO A 59 -16.19 -0.71 0.05
CA PRO A 59 -15.96 -2.13 0.30
C PRO A 59 -17.19 -2.95 -0.11
N LEU A 60 -16.95 -3.99 -0.89
CA LEU A 60 -17.97 -4.94 -1.37
C LEU A 60 -18.17 -6.12 -0.40
N SER A 61 -17.24 -6.32 0.54
CA SER A 61 -17.31 -7.35 1.59
C SER A 61 -16.54 -6.90 2.83
N PRO A 62 -16.88 -7.41 4.04
CA PRO A 62 -16.18 -7.06 5.27
C PRO A 62 -14.67 -7.29 5.19
N ILE A 63 -13.88 -6.29 5.58
CA ILE A 63 -12.42 -6.37 5.54
C ILE A 63 -11.89 -6.78 6.90
N ASN A 64 -11.57 -8.06 7.05
CA ASN A 64 -10.93 -8.58 8.25
C ASN A 64 -9.42 -8.25 8.27
N ALA A 65 -8.77 -8.45 9.42
CA ALA A 65 -7.35 -8.12 9.59
C ALA A 65 -6.41 -8.83 8.60
N ARG A 66 -6.74 -10.07 8.19
CA ARG A 66 -5.96 -10.79 7.18
C ARG A 66 -6.04 -10.08 5.82
N LEU A 67 -7.24 -9.71 5.39
CA LEU A 67 -7.42 -9.00 4.13
C LEU A 67 -6.75 -7.61 4.17
N GLN A 68 -6.75 -6.93 5.31
CA GLN A 68 -6.00 -5.68 5.50
C GLN A 68 -4.49 -5.87 5.27
N SER A 69 -3.90 -6.94 5.82
CA SER A 69 -2.49 -7.32 5.59
C SER A 69 -2.22 -7.59 4.10
N GLU A 70 -3.05 -8.40 3.45
CA GLU A 70 -2.89 -8.73 2.03
C GLU A 70 -3.01 -7.47 1.14
N MET A 71 -3.94 -6.56 1.46
CA MET A 71 -4.13 -5.28 0.77
C MET A 71 -2.94 -4.32 0.98
N ALA A 72 -2.41 -4.21 2.19
CA ALA A 72 -1.22 -3.40 2.47
C ALA A 72 0.03 -3.94 1.75
N LYS A 73 0.20 -5.25 1.73
CA LYS A 73 1.27 -5.92 0.96
C LYS A 73 1.15 -5.69 -0.53
N PHE A 74 -0.06 -5.71 -1.07
CA PHE A 74 -0.31 -5.38 -2.48
C PHE A 74 0.13 -3.94 -2.79
N MET A 75 -0.23 -2.98 -1.93
CA MET A 75 0.21 -1.58 -2.06
C MET A 75 1.74 -1.46 -2.04
N LEU A 76 2.40 -2.13 -1.08
CA LEU A 76 3.85 -2.17 -1.01
C LEU A 76 4.48 -2.75 -2.28
N MET A 77 3.96 -3.88 -2.77
CA MET A 77 4.44 -4.54 -3.98
C MET A 77 4.41 -3.58 -5.18
N HIS A 78 3.31 -2.85 -5.36
CA HIS A 78 3.20 -1.87 -6.44
C HIS A 78 4.08 -0.64 -6.24
N ALA A 79 4.30 -0.20 -5.00
CA ALA A 79 5.21 0.90 -4.70
C ALA A 79 6.68 0.56 -5.04
N ILE A 80 7.13 -0.68 -4.79
CA ILE A 80 8.54 -1.07 -5.00
C ILE A 80 8.79 -1.79 -6.33
N ARG A 81 7.76 -1.93 -7.17
CA ARG A 81 7.86 -2.60 -8.48
C ARG A 81 8.77 -1.78 -9.41
N PRO A 82 9.86 -2.37 -9.94
CA PRO A 82 10.73 -1.68 -10.89
C PRO A 82 10.01 -1.33 -12.20
N ASP A 83 10.46 -0.27 -12.86
CA ASP A 83 10.01 0.04 -14.22
C ASP A 83 10.41 -1.05 -15.21
N GLY A 84 9.54 -1.32 -16.18
CA GLY A 84 9.78 -2.34 -17.21
C GLY A 84 9.85 -3.77 -16.68
N ASN A 85 9.30 -4.03 -15.48
CA ASN A 85 9.34 -5.35 -14.88
C ASN A 85 8.68 -6.40 -15.78
N THR A 86 9.31 -7.56 -15.92
CA THR A 86 8.73 -8.71 -16.63
C THR A 86 7.72 -9.43 -15.74
N ALA A 87 6.79 -10.17 -16.34
CA ALA A 87 5.81 -10.97 -15.59
C ALA A 87 6.46 -11.95 -14.60
N GLU A 88 7.61 -12.54 -14.98
CA GLU A 88 8.38 -13.43 -14.10
C GLU A 88 8.96 -12.67 -12.88
N ALA A 89 9.48 -11.47 -13.10
CA ALA A 89 9.99 -10.64 -12.02
C ALA A 89 8.87 -10.13 -11.10
N ASP A 90 7.67 -9.88 -11.63
CA ASP A 90 6.48 -9.60 -10.83
C ASP A 90 6.08 -10.80 -9.96
N MET A 91 6.07 -12.02 -10.50
CA MET A 91 5.81 -13.23 -9.71
C MET A 91 6.83 -13.41 -8.57
N ARG A 92 8.12 -13.18 -8.85
CA ARG A 92 9.16 -13.25 -7.82
C ARG A 92 8.96 -12.17 -6.76
N LEU A 93 8.59 -10.95 -7.15
CA LEU A 93 8.30 -9.88 -6.21
C LEU A 93 7.08 -10.21 -5.35
N TYR A 94 6.00 -10.72 -5.96
CA TYR A 94 4.80 -11.18 -5.28
C TYR A 94 5.15 -12.21 -4.21
N GLY A 95 5.91 -13.26 -4.56
CA GLY A 95 6.34 -14.27 -3.59
C GLY A 95 7.17 -13.71 -2.44
N ARG A 96 8.09 -12.77 -2.72
CA ARG A 96 8.93 -12.11 -1.69
C ARG A 96 8.13 -11.24 -0.73
N VAL A 97 7.07 -10.59 -1.21
CA VAL A 97 6.23 -9.70 -0.39
C VAL A 97 5.16 -10.51 0.34
N MET A 98 4.38 -11.32 -0.36
CA MET A 98 3.27 -12.06 0.24
C MET A 98 3.73 -13.15 1.21
N GLY A 99 4.93 -13.70 1.01
CA GLY A 99 5.53 -14.71 1.89
C GLY A 99 6.12 -14.17 3.20
N ARG A 100 6.17 -12.86 3.41
CA ARG A 100 6.74 -12.23 4.62
C ARG A 100 5.65 -11.69 5.54
N SER A 101 5.94 -11.59 6.83
CA SER A 101 5.05 -10.93 7.80
C SER A 101 5.02 -9.41 7.59
N ASP A 102 3.98 -8.75 8.10
CA ASP A 102 3.86 -7.28 8.03
C ASP A 102 5.06 -6.60 8.72
N THR A 103 5.50 -7.13 9.86
CA THR A 103 6.65 -6.62 10.62
C THR A 103 7.95 -6.72 9.82
N GLU A 104 8.24 -7.84 9.15
CA GLU A 104 9.45 -7.96 8.31
C GLU A 104 9.45 -6.98 7.12
N LEU A 105 8.26 -6.62 6.64
CA LEU A 105 8.08 -5.67 5.56
C LEU A 105 8.08 -4.21 6.04
N GLY A 106 8.11 -3.98 7.35
CA GLY A 106 7.97 -2.65 7.95
C GLY A 106 6.60 -2.03 7.70
N ILE A 107 5.54 -2.86 7.72
CA ILE A 107 4.14 -2.43 7.62
C ILE A 107 3.55 -2.36 9.02
N GLU A 108 2.98 -1.20 9.35
CA GLU A 108 2.26 -0.97 10.61
C GLU A 108 0.86 -0.42 10.32
N PHE A 109 -0.09 -0.73 11.21
CA PHE A 109 -1.49 -0.32 11.06
C PHE A 109 -1.94 0.47 12.27
N GLN A 110 -2.39 1.70 12.05
CA GLN A 110 -3.16 2.46 13.03
C GLN A 110 -4.64 2.36 12.64
N ARG A 111 -5.40 1.58 13.39
CA ARG A 111 -6.83 1.34 13.11
C ARG A 111 -7.70 2.31 13.90
N TYR A 112 -8.69 2.87 13.23
CA TYR A 112 -9.69 3.75 13.81
C TYR A 112 -11.05 3.05 13.88
N ASP A 113 -12.00 3.71 14.53
CA ASP A 113 -13.41 3.31 14.46
C ASP A 113 -13.90 3.32 12.99
N ASP A 114 -14.94 2.54 12.70
CA ASP A 114 -15.53 2.42 11.35
C ASP A 114 -14.61 1.82 10.25
N GLN A 115 -13.52 1.11 10.63
CA GLN A 115 -12.58 0.43 9.71
C GLN A 115 -11.75 1.37 8.82
N ASN A 116 -11.71 2.66 9.15
CA ASN A 116 -10.69 3.57 8.62
C ASN A 116 -9.34 3.24 9.26
N MET A 117 -8.24 3.48 8.54
CA MET A 117 -6.91 3.20 9.08
C MET A 117 -5.81 4.00 8.41
N ASP A 118 -4.70 4.15 9.12
CA ASP A 118 -3.42 4.44 8.52
C ASP A 118 -2.64 3.15 8.33
N VAL A 119 -1.98 3.05 7.19
CA VAL A 119 -1.03 2.00 6.85
C VAL A 119 0.33 2.66 6.66
N ILE A 120 1.25 2.36 7.54
CA ILE A 120 2.56 2.99 7.61
C ILE A 120 3.60 2.04 7.03
N TYR A 121 4.38 2.54 6.07
CA TYR A 121 5.48 1.82 5.45
C TYR A 121 6.81 2.46 5.85
N TRP A 122 7.48 1.81 6.79
CA TRP A 122 8.81 2.19 7.28
C TRP A 122 9.94 1.76 6.33
N GLY A 123 9.66 0.78 5.46
CA GLY A 123 10.66 0.05 4.68
C GLY A 123 11.03 -1.28 5.34
N GLN A 124 11.58 -2.23 4.58
CA GLN A 124 11.97 -3.52 5.13
C GLN A 124 12.98 -3.33 6.26
N HIS A 125 12.69 -3.91 7.42
CA HIS A 125 13.69 -4.02 8.47
C HIS A 125 14.76 -4.98 7.96
N ASN A 126 15.94 -4.46 7.64
CA ASN A 126 17.12 -5.30 7.54
C ASN A 126 17.42 -5.78 8.96
N SER A 127 16.87 -6.94 9.33
CA SER A 127 17.41 -7.73 10.43
C SER A 127 18.80 -8.16 9.99
N THR A 128 19.80 -7.34 10.30
CA THR A 128 21.20 -7.78 10.34
C THR A 128 21.27 -8.88 11.38
N HIS A 129 21.30 -10.14 10.92
CA HIS A 129 21.80 -11.27 11.67
C HIS A 129 23.29 -11.44 11.41
#